data_AF-A0A520YSC0-F1
#
_entry.id   AF-A0A520YSC0-F1
#
_cell.length_a   1.000
_cell.length_b   1.000
_cell.length_c   1.000
_cell.angle_alpha   90.00
_cell.angle_beta   90.00
_cell.angle_gamma   90.00
#
_symmetry.space_group_name_H-M   'P 1'
#
loop_
_entity.id
_entity.type
_entity.pdbx_description
1 polymer ?
#
loop_
_entity_poly.entity_id
_entity_poly.type
_entity_poly.pdbx_seq_one_letter_code
_entity_poly.pdbx_strand_id
1 'polypeptide(L)' 'MGNHFHLLLEIPLTNFSKLMRWFNITDTSHYNRRRKRTGLLYQGRYKRILVERKGYLHMVFRYMILLTNLNL' A
#
# COMPACT_ATOMS: atom_id res chain seq x y z
N MET A 1 -10.16 9.12 -1.52
CA MET A 1 -9.44 7.97 -2.11
C MET A 1 -9.53 8.05 -3.63
N GLY A 2 -8.43 7.84 -4.35
CA GLY A 2 -8.41 7.98 -5.81
C GLY A 2 -7.01 8.12 -6.42
N ASN A 3 -6.03 8.44 -5.56
CA ASN A 3 -4.62 8.62 -5.95
C ASN A 3 -3.61 7.90 -5.03
N HIS A 4 -4.08 7.13 -4.04
CA HIS A 4 -3.23 6.35 -3.14
C HIS A 4 -3.97 5.10 -2.65
N PHE A 5 -3.21 4.13 -2.12
CA PHE A 5 -3.71 2.87 -1.58
C PHE A 5 -3.14 2.63 -0.18
N HIS A 6 -3.79 1.78 0.61
CA HIS A 6 -3.33 1.37 1.94
C HIS A 6 -3.15 -0.15 1.98
N LEU A 7 -2.02 -0.61 2.50
CA LEU A 7 -1.73 -2.03 2.71
C LEU A 7 -1.49 -2.30 4.19
N LEU A 8 -2.10 -3.36 4.73
CA LEU A 8 -1.78 -3.93 6.03
C LEU A 8 -1.17 -5.31 5.79
N LEU A 9 0.09 -5.50 6.18
CA LEU A 9 0.85 -6.71 5.88
C LEU A 9 1.58 -7.18 7.15
N GLU A 10 1.44 -8.46 7.47
CA GLU A 10 2.33 -9.17 8.40
C GLU A 10 3.45 -9.80 7.58
N ILE A 11 4.71 -9.45 7.88
CA ILE A 11 5.85 -9.89 7.08
C ILE A 11 6.85 -10.57 8.00
N PRO A 12 7.18 -11.85 7.76
CA PRO A 12 8.04 -12.62 8.66
C PRO A 12 9.52 -12.22 8.60
N LEU A 13 9.96 -11.48 7.56
CA LEU A 13 11.36 -11.09 7.35
C LEU A 13 11.50 -9.60 7.01
N THR A 14 12.58 -8.98 7.51
CA THR A 14 12.71 -7.53 7.77
C THR A 14 12.92 -6.62 6.55
N ASN A 15 12.72 -7.08 5.31
CA ASN A 15 13.02 -6.25 4.13
C ASN A 15 11.77 -5.72 3.42
N PHE A 16 11.03 -4.86 4.12
CA PHE A 16 9.87 -4.15 3.57
C PHE A 16 10.21 -3.38 2.29
N SER A 17 11.40 -2.80 2.21
CA SER A 17 11.86 -2.04 1.04
C SER A 17 11.94 -2.91 -0.22
N LYS A 18 12.40 -4.16 -0.09
CA LYS A 18 12.45 -5.11 -1.22
C LYS A 18 11.04 -5.52 -1.65
N LEU A 19 10.13 -5.77 -0.70
CA LEU A 19 8.73 -6.08 -0.99
C LEU A 19 8.05 -4.92 -1.73
N MET A 20 8.17 -3.71 -1.21
CA MET A 20 7.56 -2.52 -1.82
C MET A 20 8.17 -2.19 -3.19
N ARG A 21 9.48 -2.42 -3.38
CA ARG A 21 10.10 -2.28 -4.70
C ARG A 21 9.50 -3.27 -5.70
N TRP A 22 9.39 -4.53 -5.33
CA TRP A 22 8.79 -5.56 -6.20
C TRP A 22 7.33 -5.21 -6.53
N PHE A 23 6.52 -4.91 -5.52
CA PHE A 23 5.11 -4.55 -5.66
C PHE A 23 4.92 -3.35 -6.60
N ASN A 24 5.66 -2.26 -6.39
CA ASN A 24 5.53 -1.06 -7.22
C ASN A 24 5.86 -1.35 -8.69
N ILE A 25 6.88 -2.16 -8.96
CA ILE A 25 7.29 -2.50 -10.33
C ILE A 25 6.25 -3.40 -11.00
N THR A 26 5.83 -4.47 -10.34
CA THR A 26 4.89 -5.44 -10.92
C THR A 26 3.55 -4.81 -11.19
N ASP A 27 3.01 -4.05 -10.24
CA ASP A 27 1.72 -3.41 -10.38
C ASP A 27 1.74 -2.27 -11.41
N THR A 28 2.77 -1.41 -11.41
CA THR A 28 2.93 -0.37 -12.44
C THR A 28 3.00 -1.00 -13.83
N SER A 29 3.78 -2.07 -14.01
CA SER A 29 3.93 -2.73 -15.30
C SER A 29 2.61 -3.34 -15.77
N HIS A 30 1.89 -4.00 -14.88
CA HIS A 30 0.59 -4.61 -15.14
C HIS A 30 -0.47 -3.58 -15.52
N TYR A 31 -0.60 -2.50 -14.74
CA TYR A 31 -1.52 -1.42 -15.00
C TYR A 31 -1.25 -0.75 -16.34
N ASN A 32 0.01 -0.40 -16.60
CA ASN A 32 0.45 0.23 -17.84
C ASN A 32 0.16 -0.66 -19.06
N ARG A 33 0.46 -1.97 -18.97
CA ARG A 33 0.17 -2.94 -20.04
C ARG A 33 -1.33 -3.01 -20.33
N ARG A 34 -2.17 -3.09 -19.29
CA ARG A 34 -3.64 -3.15 -19.44
C ARG A 34 -4.23 -1.87 -20.04
N ARG A 35 -3.66 -0.71 -19.72
CA ARG A 35 -4.16 0.61 -20.13
C ARG A 35 -3.47 1.15 -21.39
N LYS A 36 -2.51 0.42 -21.98
CA LYS A 36 -1.65 0.87 -23.09
C LYS A 36 -0.97 2.22 -22.79
N ARG A 37 -0.49 2.39 -21.54
CA ARG A 37 0.20 3.60 -21.07
C ARG A 37 1.65 3.29 -20.73
N THR A 38 2.46 4.33 -20.60
CA THR A 38 3.83 4.27 -20.08
C THR A 38 4.01 5.33 -18.99
N GLY A 39 5.04 5.18 -18.17
CA GLY A 39 5.37 6.11 -17.09
C GLY A 39 5.08 5.59 -15.68
N LEU A 40 5.29 6.46 -14.69
CA LEU A 40 5.12 6.15 -13.27
C LEU A 40 3.64 6.13 -12.89
N LEU A 41 3.20 5.03 -12.29
CA LEU A 41 1.86 4.94 -11.71
C LEU A 41 1.80 5.58 -10.32
N TYR A 42 2.83 5.31 -9.50
CA TYR A 42 2.94 5.80 -8.13
C TYR A 42 3.92 6.97 -8.05
N GLN A 43 3.53 8.01 -7.32
CA GLN A 43 4.36 9.18 -7.08
C GLN A 43 4.82 9.22 -5.62
N GLY A 44 6.07 9.64 -5.41
CA GLY A 44 6.64 9.82 -4.07
C GLY A 44 7.06 8.53 -3.37
N ARG A 45 7.44 8.66 -2.10
CA ARG A 45 7.83 7.53 -1.24
C ARG A 45 6.59 7.00 -0.51
N TYR A 46 6.52 5.69 -0.34
CA TYR A 46 5.51 5.09 0.54
C TYR A 46 5.80 5.48 2.00
N LYS A 47 4.74 5.58 2.80
CA LYS A 47 4.83 5.70 4.26
C LYS A 47 4.59 4.33 4.89
N ARG A 48 5.34 4.01 5.93
CA ARG A 48 5.15 2.78 6.72
C ARG A 48 5.07 3.12 8.20
N ILE A 49 4.22 2.38 8.91
CA ILE A 49 4.07 2.46 10.35
C ILE A 49 4.16 1.02 10.84
N LEU A 50 5.05 0.75 11.81
CA LEU A 50 5.10 -0.55 12.45
C LEU A 50 3.90 -0.64 13.41
N VAL A 51 3.10 -1.69 13.27
CA VAL A 51 1.93 -1.91 14.11
C VAL A 51 2.20 -3.11 14.99
N GLU A 52 2.11 -2.92 16.29
CA GLU A 52 2.23 -4.03 17.23
C GLU A 52 1.01 -4.97 17.12
N ARG A 53 1.30 -6.27 17.12
CA ARG A 53 0.29 -7.32 16.93
C ARG A 53 -0.72 -7.37 18.07
N LYS A 54 -0.31 -7.06 19.30
CA LYS A 54 -1.18 -7.09 20.49
C LYS A 54 -1.84 -5.72 20.68
N GLY A 55 -3.16 -5.70 20.83
CA GLY A 55 -3.96 -4.52 21.20
C GLY A 55 -4.24 -3.52 20.07
N TYR A 56 -3.32 -3.28 19.14
CA TYR A 56 -3.45 -2.19 18.16
C TYR A 56 -3.98 -2.60 16.77
N LEU A 57 -3.87 -3.88 16.38
CA LEU A 57 -4.22 -4.32 15.03
C LEU A 57 -5.69 -4.03 14.66
N HIS A 58 -6.63 -4.33 15.57
CA HIS A 58 -8.05 -4.08 15.35
C HIS A 58 -8.37 -2.58 15.21
N MET A 59 -7.68 -1.73 15.97
CA MET A 59 -7.86 -0.29 15.92
C MET A 59 -7.32 0.28 14.61
N VAL A 60 -6.13 -0.15 14.18
CA VAL A 60 -5.54 0.26 12.90
C VAL A 60 -6.39 -0.19 11.73
N PHE A 61 -6.90 -1.43 11.76
CA PHE A 61 -7.78 -1.93 10.71
C PHE A 61 -9.06 -1.08 10.58
N ARG A 62 -9.71 -0.76 11.71
CA ARG A 62 -10.87 0.16 11.72
C ARG A 62 -10.52 1.54 11.20
N TYR A 63 -9.37 2.09 11.60
CA TYR A 63 -8.92 3.40 11.13
C TYR A 63 -8.65 3.42 9.62
N MET A 64 -8.02 2.38 9.06
CA MET A 64 -7.79 2.26 7.62
C MET A 64 -9.10 2.23 6.84
N ILE A 65 -10.08 1.45 7.29
CA ILE A 65 -11.40 1.39 6.67
C ILE A 65 -12.11 2.74 6.76
N LEU A 66 -12.06 3.40 7.92
CA LEU A 66 -12.68 4.71 8.12
C LEU A 66 -12.10 5.77 7.16
N LEU A 67 -10.76 5.82 7.01
CA LEU A 67 -10.11 6.73 6.05
C LEU A 67 -10.48 6.43 4.59
N THR A 68 -10.74 5.15 4.30
CA THR A 68 -11.17 4.70 2.97
C THR A 68 -12.62 5.14 2.69
N ASN A 69 -13.49 5.06 3.69
CA ASN A 69 -14.93 5.33 3.58
C ASN A 69 -15.34 6.79 3.84
N LEU A 70 -14.51 7.61 4.51
CA LEU A 70 -14.78 9.04 4.75
C LEU A 70 -14.57 9.95 3.53
N ASN A 71 -14.27 9.38 2.37
CA ASN A 71 -14.06 10.11 1.12
C ASN A 71 -15.05 9.67 0.02
N LEU A 72 -16.24 9.21 0.43
CA LEU A 72 -17.41 9.01 -0.44
C LEU A 72 -18.35 10.22 -0.32
#